data_AF-A0A6N7W8V5-F1
#
_entry.id   AF-A0A6N7W8V5-F1
#
_cell.length_a   1.000
_cell.length_b   1.000
_cell.length_c   1.000
_cell.angle_alpha   90.00
_cell.angle_beta   90.00
_cell.angle_gamma   90.00
#
_symmetry.space_group_name_H-M   'P 1'
#
loop_
_entity.id
_entity.type
_entity.pdbx_description
1 polymer ?
#
loop_
_entity_poly.entity_id
_entity_poly.type
_entity_poly.pdbx_seq_one_letter_code
_entity_poly.pdbx_strand_id
1 'polypeptide(L)'
;MSSPLYLAEYGTYEEFMAVYDPVTMPFIVTASGLGYLGKALANRDPVARLAIANRLLDDGADASLVSVDGDRINVLHVLWGRERERDVEGEAALIGRLLDGGADIDLRSPRFGLPLKMLSREISPTPEYLRAAFVAVTEHSRPDLTAHVDNKRDMSVGRSLARTMFGVISDEVLAYAAASGQDIDVVS
;
A
#
# COMPACT_ATOMS: atom_id res chain seq x y z
N MET A 1 22.75 -0.55 -21.10
CA MET A 1 21.32 -0.22 -20.93
C MET A 1 20.96 -0.41 -19.47
N SER A 2 20.25 0.55 -18.87
CA SER A 2 19.71 0.41 -17.51
C SER A 2 18.64 -0.67 -17.49
N SER A 3 18.56 -1.43 -16.41
CA SER A 3 17.54 -2.47 -16.27
C SER A 3 16.14 -1.85 -16.11
N PRO A 4 15.08 -2.41 -16.72
CA PRO A 4 13.70 -1.94 -16.52
C PRO A 4 13.28 -1.96 -15.03
N LEU A 5 13.84 -2.85 -14.22
CA LEU A 5 13.60 -2.86 -12.76
C LEU A 5 14.18 -1.65 -12.07
N TYR A 6 15.36 -1.22 -12.51
CA TYR A 6 16.01 -0.03 -11.97
C TYR A 6 15.23 1.22 -12.37
N LEU A 7 14.78 1.30 -13.62
CA LEU A 7 13.99 2.43 -14.13
C LEU A 7 12.60 2.49 -13.50
N ALA A 8 11.97 1.36 -13.21
CA ALA A 8 10.72 1.34 -12.45
C ALA A 8 10.89 1.98 -11.06
N GLU A 9 12.00 1.71 -10.36
CA GLU A 9 12.24 2.25 -9.01
C GLU A 9 12.82 3.68 -9.00
N TYR A 10 13.60 4.07 -10.01
CA TYR A 10 14.39 5.31 -9.94
C TYR A 10 14.27 6.23 -11.16
N GLY A 11 13.70 5.75 -12.26
CA GLY A 11 13.59 6.52 -13.52
C GLY A 11 12.25 7.22 -13.67
N THR A 12 12.13 7.98 -14.76
CA THR A 12 10.85 8.55 -15.20
C THR A 12 10.00 7.51 -15.94
N TYR A 13 8.74 7.87 -16.21
CA TYR A 13 7.85 7.04 -17.03
C TYR A 13 8.43 6.84 -18.44
N GLU A 14 8.96 7.89 -19.08
CA GLU A 14 9.52 7.83 -20.43
C GLU A 14 10.75 6.93 -20.49
N GLU A 15 11.64 7.03 -19.50
CA GLU A 15 12.82 6.16 -19.43
C GLU A 15 12.43 4.70 -19.26
N PHE A 16 11.45 4.41 -18.39
CA PHE A 16 10.92 3.07 -18.21
C PHE A 16 10.31 2.52 -19.50
N MET A 17 9.43 3.30 -20.16
CA MET A 17 8.76 2.90 -21.40
C MET A 17 9.71 2.75 -22.59
N ALA A 18 10.88 3.41 -22.58
CA ALA A 18 11.88 3.24 -23.63
C ALA A 18 12.48 1.82 -23.66
N VAL A 19 12.37 1.06 -22.56
CA VAL A 19 12.92 -0.30 -22.46
C VAL A 19 11.87 -1.36 -22.08
N TYR A 20 10.70 -0.95 -21.61
CA TYR A 20 9.63 -1.86 -21.19
C TYR A 20 8.80 -2.33 -22.38
N ASP A 21 8.57 -3.65 -22.44
CA ASP A 21 7.68 -4.29 -23.39
C ASP A 21 6.85 -5.37 -22.67
N PRO A 22 5.53 -5.19 -22.49
CA PRO A 22 4.68 -6.15 -21.78
C PRO A 22 4.61 -7.52 -22.46
N VAL A 23 4.88 -7.61 -23.77
CA VAL A 23 4.84 -8.88 -24.51
C VAL A 23 6.07 -9.73 -24.21
N THR A 24 7.23 -9.11 -24.03
CA THR A 24 8.51 -9.80 -23.83
C THR A 24 9.01 -9.76 -22.39
N MET A 25 8.41 -8.93 -21.53
CA MET A 25 8.72 -8.79 -20.12
C MET A 25 7.52 -9.19 -19.25
N PRO A 26 7.31 -10.49 -19.01
CA PRO A 26 6.20 -10.93 -18.16
C PRO A 26 6.40 -10.36 -16.75
N PHE A 27 5.29 -10.11 -16.04
CA PHE A 27 5.23 -9.45 -14.72
C PHE A 27 5.96 -10.19 -13.57
N ILE A 28 6.74 -11.21 -13.89
CA ILE A 28 7.35 -12.18 -12.99
C ILE A 28 8.27 -11.48 -11.98
N VAL A 29 7.79 -11.46 -10.73
CA VAL A 29 8.47 -11.99 -9.54
C VAL A 29 9.99 -11.99 -9.66
N THR A 30 10.59 -10.83 -9.40
CA THR A 30 12.01 -10.74 -9.05
C THR A 30 12.30 -11.53 -7.77
N ALA A 31 13.55 -11.61 -7.33
CA ALA A 31 13.89 -12.16 -6.01
C ALA A 31 13.12 -11.50 -4.84
N SER A 32 12.52 -10.31 -5.01
CA SER A 32 11.65 -9.69 -4.00
C SER A 32 10.16 -10.06 -4.14
N GLY A 33 9.79 -10.88 -5.12
CA GLY A 33 8.45 -11.43 -5.32
C GLY A 33 7.38 -10.51 -5.93
N LEU A 34 7.58 -9.19 -5.91
CA LEU A 34 6.58 -8.20 -6.35
C LEU A 34 6.83 -7.59 -7.74
N GLY A 35 7.85 -8.07 -8.46
CA GLY A 35 8.12 -7.70 -9.84
C GLY A 35 8.33 -6.20 -10.08
N TYR A 36 7.97 -5.74 -11.29
CA TYR A 36 8.02 -4.32 -11.67
C TYR A 36 7.05 -3.47 -10.87
N LEU A 37 5.87 -3.99 -10.51
CA LEU A 37 4.85 -3.23 -9.78
C LEU A 37 5.37 -2.84 -8.39
N GLY A 38 6.00 -3.76 -7.66
CA GLY A 38 6.66 -3.43 -6.40
C GLY A 38 7.76 -2.38 -6.56
N LYS A 39 8.54 -2.42 -7.65
CA LYS A 39 9.57 -1.40 -7.93
C LYS A 39 8.98 -0.03 -8.27
N ALA A 40 7.96 0.02 -9.12
CA ALA A 40 7.22 1.23 -9.45
C ALA A 40 6.63 1.88 -8.20
N LEU A 41 6.01 1.08 -7.33
CA LEU A 41 5.47 1.55 -6.05
C LEU A 41 6.55 2.05 -5.10
N ALA A 42 7.83 1.68 -5.26
CA ALA A 42 8.95 2.18 -4.46
C ALA A 42 9.57 3.48 -5.03
N ASN A 43 9.16 3.92 -6.22
CA ASN A 43 9.68 5.12 -6.87
C ASN A 43 9.35 6.38 -6.06
N ARG A 44 10.34 7.27 -5.90
CA ARG A 44 10.21 8.47 -5.06
C ARG A 44 9.43 9.59 -5.75
N ASP A 45 9.54 9.69 -7.06
CA ASP A 45 8.78 10.65 -7.85
C ASP A 45 7.30 10.23 -7.90
N PRO A 46 6.35 11.03 -7.39
CA PRO A 46 4.93 10.71 -7.43
C PRO A 46 4.39 10.56 -8.85
N VAL A 47 4.84 11.39 -9.79
CA VAL A 47 4.36 11.35 -11.18
C VAL A 47 4.82 10.05 -11.84
N ALA A 48 6.10 9.72 -11.73
CA ALA A 48 6.64 8.47 -12.30
C ALA A 48 6.02 7.24 -11.61
N ARG A 49 5.91 7.23 -10.29
CA ARG A 49 5.28 6.15 -9.52
C ARG A 49 3.88 5.85 -10.00
N LEU A 50 3.03 6.87 -10.11
CA LEU A 50 1.65 6.72 -10.56
C LEU A 50 1.59 6.25 -12.00
N ALA A 51 2.32 6.89 -12.91
CA ALA A 51 2.28 6.55 -14.33
C ALA A 51 2.75 5.11 -14.59
N ILE A 52 3.88 4.71 -14.00
CA ILE A 52 4.45 3.37 -14.18
C ILE A 52 3.55 2.31 -13.52
N ALA A 53 3.08 2.52 -12.28
CA ALA A 53 2.24 1.55 -11.59
C ALA A 53 0.90 1.34 -12.30
N ASN A 54 0.23 2.42 -12.73
CA ASN A 54 -1.03 2.32 -13.47
C ASN A 54 -0.82 1.60 -14.81
N ARG A 55 0.27 1.93 -15.54
CA ARG A 55 0.60 1.25 -16.80
C ARG A 55 0.79 -0.27 -16.60
N LEU A 56 1.55 -0.66 -15.57
CA LEU A 56 1.78 -2.06 -15.25
C LEU A 56 0.47 -2.79 -14.92
N LEU A 57 -0.43 -2.15 -14.17
CA LEU A 57 -1.75 -2.70 -13.87
C LEU A 57 -2.63 -2.81 -15.12
N ASP A 58 -2.57 -1.84 -16.03
CA ASP A 58 -3.29 -1.88 -17.32
C ASP A 58 -2.81 -3.03 -18.21
N ASP A 59 -1.51 -3.34 -18.15
CA ASP A 59 -0.93 -4.45 -18.90
C ASP A 59 -1.14 -5.82 -18.21
N GLY A 60 -1.67 -5.86 -16.99
CA GLY A 60 -2.04 -7.09 -16.29
C GLY A 60 -1.12 -7.52 -15.14
N ALA A 61 -0.36 -6.59 -14.55
CA ALA A 61 0.39 -6.87 -13.33
C ALA A 61 -0.54 -7.32 -12.18
N ASP A 62 -0.18 -8.41 -11.52
CA ASP A 62 -0.94 -8.99 -10.42
C ASP A 62 -0.65 -8.27 -9.09
N ALA A 63 -1.66 -7.56 -8.57
CA ALA A 63 -1.56 -6.83 -7.31
C ALA A 63 -1.71 -7.74 -6.07
N SER A 64 -2.16 -8.98 -6.23
CA SER A 64 -2.30 -9.96 -5.15
C SER A 64 -0.99 -10.62 -4.74
N LEU A 65 0.08 -10.41 -5.51
CA LEU A 65 1.37 -11.01 -5.24
C LEU A 65 1.90 -10.64 -3.84
N VAL A 66 2.51 -11.64 -3.21
CA VAL A 66 3.20 -11.52 -1.93
C VAL A 66 4.67 -11.89 -2.13
N SER A 67 5.57 -11.13 -1.52
CA SER A 67 7.00 -11.41 -1.58
C SER A 67 7.28 -12.81 -1.03
N VAL A 68 7.88 -13.66 -1.85
CA VAL A 68 8.20 -15.05 -1.50
C VAL A 68 9.41 -15.17 -0.56
N ASP A 69 10.32 -14.19 -0.62
CA ASP A 69 11.54 -14.15 0.20
C ASP A 69 11.45 -13.03 1.25
N GLY A 70 11.83 -13.34 2.50
CA GLY A 70 11.93 -12.37 3.59
C GLY A 70 10.62 -12.13 4.35
N ASP A 71 10.26 -10.86 4.53
CA ASP A 71 9.25 -10.39 5.48
C ASP A 71 7.80 -10.51 4.99
N ARG A 72 7.51 -11.31 3.95
CA ARG A 72 6.15 -11.59 3.44
C ARG A 72 5.30 -10.30 3.29
N ILE A 73 5.75 -9.41 2.42
CA ILE A 73 5.10 -8.12 2.14
C ILE A 73 4.35 -8.15 0.81
N ASN A 74 3.34 -7.30 0.65
CA ASN A 74 2.65 -7.06 -0.62
C ASN A 74 2.86 -5.62 -1.10
N VAL A 75 2.22 -5.27 -2.21
CA VAL A 75 2.27 -3.94 -2.84
C VAL A 75 1.93 -2.77 -1.89
N LEU A 76 1.00 -2.94 -0.95
CA LEU A 76 0.60 -1.90 0.00
C LEU A 76 1.69 -1.61 1.05
N HIS A 77 2.39 -2.65 1.51
CA HIS A 77 3.57 -2.48 2.36
C HIS A 77 4.66 -1.67 1.66
N VAL A 78 4.86 -1.89 0.35
CA VAL A 78 5.84 -1.14 -0.43
C VAL A 78 5.39 0.31 -0.61
N LEU A 79 4.12 0.54 -0.93
CA LEU A 79 3.56 1.88 -1.10
C LEU A 79 3.71 2.72 0.18
N TRP A 80 3.47 2.15 1.36
CA TRP A 80 3.56 2.89 2.64
C TRP A 80 4.89 2.72 3.38
N GLY A 81 5.85 1.99 2.82
CA GLY A 81 7.09 1.64 3.50
C GLY A 81 8.15 2.74 3.61
N ARG A 82 7.94 3.92 3.01
CA ARG A 82 8.95 4.99 2.90
C ARG A 82 8.33 6.40 2.99
N GLU A 83 9.09 7.32 3.55
CA GLU A 83 8.80 8.77 3.54
C GLU A 83 9.13 9.33 2.16
N ARG A 84 8.17 10.07 1.59
CA ARG A 84 8.29 10.69 0.27
C ARG A 84 7.10 11.59 -0.02
N GLU A 85 7.25 12.42 -1.04
CA GLU A 85 6.15 13.17 -1.63
C GLU A 85 5.03 12.24 -2.10
N ARG A 86 3.79 12.64 -1.81
CA ARG A 86 2.57 11.89 -2.09
C ARG A 86 1.64 12.77 -2.92
N ASP A 87 1.17 12.22 -4.04
CA ASP A 87 0.01 12.75 -4.72
C ASP A 87 -1.23 12.15 -4.05
N VAL A 88 -1.99 12.98 -3.32
CA VAL A 88 -3.11 12.52 -2.47
C VAL A 88 -4.20 11.85 -3.31
N GLU A 89 -4.64 12.51 -4.38
CA GLU A 89 -5.74 12.02 -5.21
C GLU A 89 -5.29 10.86 -6.09
N GLY A 90 -4.11 10.99 -6.69
CA GLY A 90 -3.54 9.95 -7.55
C GLY A 90 -3.24 8.66 -6.81
N GLU A 91 -2.67 8.74 -5.59
CA GLU A 91 -2.42 7.53 -4.80
C GLU A 91 -3.69 6.94 -4.21
N ALA A 92 -4.70 7.73 -3.84
CA ALA A 92 -6.00 7.19 -3.41
C ALA A 92 -6.64 6.35 -4.51
N ALA A 93 -6.65 6.86 -5.76
CA ALA A 93 -7.13 6.09 -6.91
C ALA A 93 -6.29 4.83 -7.17
N LEU A 94 -4.95 4.93 -7.05
CA LEU A 94 -4.07 3.76 -7.20
C LEU A 94 -4.31 2.71 -6.10
N ILE A 95 -4.55 3.12 -4.85
CA ILE A 95 -4.89 2.21 -3.74
C ILE A 95 -6.15 1.40 -4.08
N GLY A 96 -7.20 2.07 -4.57
CA GLY A 96 -8.42 1.38 -5.02
C GLY A 96 -8.12 0.32 -6.08
N ARG A 97 -7.33 0.66 -7.11
CA ARG A 97 -6.91 -0.29 -8.14
C ARG A 97 -6.12 -1.48 -7.60
N LEU A 98 -5.21 -1.26 -6.63
CA LEU A 98 -4.42 -2.33 -6.03
C LEU A 98 -5.32 -3.30 -5.24
N LEU A 99 -6.30 -2.76 -4.50
CA LEU A 99 -7.26 -3.55 -3.73
C LEU A 99 -8.23 -4.32 -4.63
N ASP A 100 -8.78 -3.67 -5.65
CA ASP A 100 -9.60 -4.32 -6.69
C ASP A 100 -8.81 -5.43 -7.42
N GLY A 101 -7.50 -5.23 -7.59
CA GLY A 101 -6.56 -6.21 -8.12
C GLY A 101 -6.15 -7.32 -7.14
N GLY A 102 -6.71 -7.35 -5.93
CA GLY A 102 -6.53 -8.43 -4.95
C GLY A 102 -5.40 -8.22 -3.94
N ALA A 103 -4.86 -7.00 -3.79
CA ALA A 103 -3.90 -6.72 -2.72
C ALA A 103 -4.54 -6.94 -1.34
N ASP A 104 -3.93 -7.79 -0.52
CA ASP A 104 -4.43 -8.12 0.83
C ASP A 104 -4.12 -7.01 1.86
N ILE A 105 -5.13 -6.22 2.23
CA ILE A 105 -5.01 -5.15 3.22
C ILE A 105 -4.65 -5.65 4.63
N ASP A 106 -4.95 -6.93 4.93
CA ASP A 106 -4.75 -7.55 6.24
C ASP A 106 -3.53 -8.48 6.28
N LEU A 107 -2.74 -8.52 5.20
CA LEU A 107 -1.53 -9.33 5.12
C LEU A 107 -0.55 -8.94 6.24
N ARG A 108 -0.21 -9.88 7.11
CA ARG A 108 0.76 -9.64 8.18
C ARG A 108 2.18 -9.98 7.76
N SER A 109 3.03 -8.96 7.68
CA SER A 109 4.48 -9.09 7.62
C SER A 109 5.08 -9.33 9.03
N PRO A 110 6.03 -10.27 9.21
CA PRO A 110 6.71 -10.47 10.49
C PRO A 110 7.45 -9.23 11.02
N ARG A 111 8.06 -8.44 10.12
CA ARG A 111 8.81 -7.23 10.48
C ARG A 111 7.97 -5.97 10.47
N PHE A 112 7.11 -5.82 9.45
CA PHE A 112 6.41 -4.57 9.20
C PHE A 112 4.99 -4.54 9.79
N GLY A 113 4.42 -5.70 10.13
CA GLY A 113 3.05 -5.80 10.63
C GLY A 113 2.04 -5.73 9.50
N LEU A 114 0.93 -5.02 9.73
CA LEU A 114 -0.15 -4.83 8.75
C LEU A 114 0.12 -3.62 7.85
N PRO A 115 -0.35 -3.59 6.59
CA PRO A 115 -0.31 -2.41 5.74
C PRO A 115 -0.88 -1.15 6.40
N LEU A 116 -2.05 -1.23 7.03
CA LEU A 116 -2.67 -0.10 7.73
C LEU A 116 -1.85 0.40 8.93
N LYS A 117 -1.08 -0.48 9.58
CA LYS A 117 -0.10 -0.05 10.60
C LYS A 117 1.01 0.77 9.96
N MET A 118 1.49 0.40 8.77
CA MET A 118 2.52 1.16 8.06
C MET A 118 2.02 2.53 7.61
N LEU A 119 0.77 2.61 7.14
CA LEU A 119 0.09 3.88 6.85
C LEU A 119 0.07 4.80 8.08
N SER A 120 -0.16 4.25 9.28
CA SER A 120 -0.24 5.02 10.52
C SER A 120 1.10 5.38 11.16
N ARG A 121 2.24 4.89 10.66
CA ARG A 121 3.56 5.23 11.24
C ARG A 121 3.96 6.64 10.82
N GLU A 122 4.81 7.26 11.65
CA GLU A 122 5.37 8.63 11.53
C GLU A 122 6.14 8.93 10.22
N ILE A 123 6.09 8.02 9.24
CA ILE A 123 6.93 8.05 8.06
C ILE A 123 6.33 8.87 6.90
N SER A 124 5.06 9.29 6.82
CA SER A 124 4.74 10.26 5.74
C SER A 124 3.37 10.95 5.59
N PRO A 125 2.22 10.54 6.14
CA PRO A 125 0.99 11.07 5.58
C PRO A 125 0.61 12.40 6.24
N THR A 126 0.41 13.42 5.42
CA THR A 126 -0.35 14.59 5.86
C THR A 126 -1.77 14.13 6.28
N PRO A 127 -2.47 14.88 7.14
CA PRO A 127 -3.85 14.62 7.48
C PRO A 127 -4.74 14.27 6.29
N GLU A 128 -4.56 14.99 5.18
CA GLU A 128 -5.30 14.82 3.94
C GLU A 128 -5.01 13.47 3.28
N TYR A 129 -3.74 13.08 3.19
CA TYR A 129 -3.36 11.78 2.63
C TYR A 129 -3.90 10.62 3.48
N LEU A 130 -3.78 10.72 4.81
CA LEU A 130 -4.24 9.66 5.71
C LEU A 130 -5.75 9.41 5.54
N ARG A 131 -6.53 10.49 5.44
CA ARG A 131 -7.98 10.41 5.17
C ARG A 131 -8.27 9.81 3.80
N ALA A 132 -7.63 10.30 2.74
CA ALA A 132 -7.87 9.82 1.38
C ALA A 132 -7.52 8.33 1.22
N ALA A 133 -6.38 7.91 1.78
CA ALA A 133 -5.96 6.51 1.76
C ALA A 133 -6.93 5.62 2.54
N PHE A 134 -7.39 6.04 3.72
CA PHE A 134 -8.35 5.28 4.51
C PHE A 134 -9.71 5.13 3.82
N VAL A 135 -10.21 6.20 3.19
CA VAL A 135 -11.43 6.16 2.37
C VAL A 135 -11.27 5.17 1.23
N ALA A 136 -10.21 5.29 0.43
CA ALA A 136 -9.95 4.34 -0.68
C ALA A 136 -9.89 2.88 -0.20
N VAL A 137 -9.26 2.63 0.96
CA VAL A 137 -9.20 1.28 1.54
C VAL A 137 -10.59 0.73 1.88
N THR A 138 -11.45 1.54 2.48
CA THR A 138 -12.77 1.14 2.97
C THR A 138 -13.85 1.10 1.88
N GLU A 139 -13.62 1.79 0.77
CA GLU A 139 -14.47 1.71 -0.43
C GLU A 139 -14.17 0.44 -1.26
N HIS A 140 -12.91 0.02 -1.32
CA HIS A 140 -12.47 -1.09 -2.18
C HIS A 140 -12.17 -2.39 -1.44
N SER A 141 -12.14 -2.38 -0.10
CA SER A 141 -11.97 -3.58 0.71
C SER A 141 -12.66 -3.45 2.06
N ARG A 142 -12.69 -4.55 2.82
CA ARG A 142 -13.18 -4.57 4.20
C ARG A 142 -12.02 -4.84 5.15
N PRO A 143 -11.19 -3.84 5.51
CA PRO A 143 -10.08 -4.06 6.45
C PRO A 143 -10.57 -4.56 7.80
N ASP A 144 -9.81 -5.47 8.40
CA ASP A 144 -9.96 -5.90 9.79
C ASP A 144 -9.30 -4.88 10.73
N LEU A 145 -10.11 -3.95 11.22
CA LEU A 145 -9.71 -2.96 12.21
C LEU A 145 -9.46 -3.56 13.60
N THR A 146 -9.92 -4.78 13.87
CA THR A 146 -9.68 -5.49 15.14
C THR A 146 -8.31 -6.18 15.17
N ALA A 147 -7.68 -6.37 14.00
CA ALA A 147 -6.38 -6.99 13.88
C ALA A 147 -5.31 -6.27 14.71
N HIS A 148 -4.58 -7.02 15.54
CA HIS A 148 -3.62 -6.44 16.48
C HIS A 148 -2.37 -5.88 15.79
N VAL A 149 -1.91 -4.68 16.17
CA VAL A 149 -0.69 -4.08 15.58
C VAL A 149 0.61 -4.63 16.19
N ASP A 150 0.53 -5.29 17.33
CA ASP A 150 1.66 -5.84 18.05
C ASP A 150 1.39 -7.29 18.53
N ASN A 151 2.45 -7.95 18.99
CA ASN A 151 2.37 -9.33 19.47
C ASN A 151 1.76 -9.44 20.87
N LYS A 152 1.68 -8.33 21.63
CA LYS A 152 1.06 -8.30 22.96
C LYS A 152 -0.46 -8.25 22.87
N ARG A 153 -0.98 -7.88 21.70
CA ARG A 153 -2.41 -7.73 21.39
C ARG A 153 -3.10 -6.57 22.13
N ASP A 154 -2.32 -5.68 22.73
CA ASP A 154 -2.83 -4.56 23.53
C ASP A 154 -3.51 -3.46 22.69
N MET A 155 -3.28 -3.48 21.37
CA MET A 155 -3.73 -2.47 20.43
C MET A 155 -4.19 -3.09 19.11
N SER A 156 -5.43 -2.81 18.71
CA SER A 156 -5.95 -3.10 17.36
C SER A 156 -5.51 -2.01 16.37
N VAL A 157 -5.50 -2.31 15.08
CA VAL A 157 -5.12 -1.34 14.05
C VAL A 157 -6.11 -0.19 13.95
N GLY A 158 -7.41 -0.45 14.13
CA GLY A 158 -8.43 0.58 14.23
C GLY A 158 -8.18 1.51 15.42
N ARG A 159 -7.90 0.95 16.60
CA ARG A 159 -7.59 1.76 17.79
C ARG A 159 -6.29 2.55 17.62
N SER A 160 -5.29 1.97 16.96
CA SER A 160 -4.07 2.69 16.60
C SER A 160 -4.38 3.86 15.67
N LEU A 161 -5.10 3.66 14.57
CA LEU A 161 -5.48 4.72 13.63
C LEU A 161 -6.32 5.82 14.28
N ALA A 162 -7.29 5.46 15.12
CA ALA A 162 -8.15 6.40 15.83
C ALA A 162 -7.42 7.17 16.94
N ARG A 163 -6.21 6.77 17.35
CA ARG A 163 -5.44 7.42 18.44
C ARG A 163 -4.12 8.04 17.99
N THR A 164 -3.61 7.70 16.81
CA THR A 164 -2.31 8.19 16.30
C THR A 164 -2.46 9.57 15.65
N MET A 165 -1.37 10.36 15.62
CA MET A 165 -1.25 11.71 15.05
C MET A 165 -2.51 12.59 15.20
N PHE A 166 -2.86 12.93 16.44
CA PHE A 166 -3.94 13.85 16.80
C PHE A 166 -5.37 13.41 16.52
N GLY A 167 -5.60 12.13 16.15
CA GLY A 167 -6.96 11.65 15.90
C GLY A 167 -7.61 12.26 14.65
N VAL A 168 -6.79 12.62 13.67
CA VAL A 168 -7.22 13.29 12.43
C VAL A 168 -8.32 12.52 11.68
N ILE A 169 -8.25 11.19 11.71
CA ILE A 169 -9.22 10.31 11.06
C ILE A 169 -10.06 9.50 12.07
N SER A 170 -10.11 9.94 13.33
CA SER A 170 -10.80 9.18 14.39
C SER A 170 -12.28 8.97 14.07
N ASP A 171 -12.95 10.02 13.58
CA ASP A 171 -14.37 9.96 13.27
C ASP A 171 -14.65 8.97 12.13
N GLU A 172 -13.82 8.97 11.09
CA GLU A 172 -13.92 8.06 9.95
C GLU A 172 -13.68 6.61 10.38
N VAL A 173 -12.65 6.37 11.20
CA VAL A 173 -12.33 5.03 11.70
C VAL A 173 -13.45 4.51 12.61
N LEU A 174 -13.95 5.33 13.53
CA LEU A 174 -15.04 4.96 14.43
C LEU A 174 -16.36 4.74 13.67
N ALA A 175 -16.68 5.59 12.70
CA ALA A 175 -17.86 5.45 11.86
C ALA A 175 -17.80 4.15 11.05
N TYR A 176 -16.66 3.84 10.43
CA TYR A 176 -16.48 2.60 9.69
C TYR A 176 -16.51 1.37 10.62
N ALA A 177 -15.86 1.42 11.78
CA ALA A 177 -15.87 0.34 12.76
C ALA A 177 -17.32 0.03 13.22
N ALA A 178 -18.08 1.06 13.57
CA ALA A 178 -19.49 0.92 13.95
C ALA A 178 -20.35 0.37 12.80
N ALA A 179 -20.20 0.90 11.58
CA ALA A 179 -20.96 0.47 10.40
C ALA A 179 -20.63 -0.97 9.99
N SER A 180 -19.38 -1.40 10.17
CA SER A 180 -18.90 -2.75 9.82
C SER A 180 -19.02 -3.77 10.95
N GLY A 181 -19.51 -3.35 12.13
CA GLY A 181 -19.71 -4.19 13.31
C GLY A 181 -18.40 -4.63 14.00
N GLN A 182 -17.34 -3.85 13.86
CA GLN A 182 -16.03 -4.14 14.42
C GLN A 182 -15.83 -3.41 15.76
N ASP A 183 -15.62 -4.18 16.83
CA ASP A 183 -15.28 -3.62 18.14
C ASP A 183 -13.77 -3.46 18.27
N ILE A 184 -13.27 -2.24 18.09
CA ILE A 184 -11.84 -1.94 18.07
C ILE A 184 -11.25 -1.72 19.48
N ASP A 185 -12.08 -1.61 20.52
CA ASP A 185 -11.64 -1.38 21.90
C ASP A 185 -11.49 -2.68 22.71
N VAL A 186 -12.00 -3.81 22.20
CA VAL A 186 -11.79 -5.13 22.81
C VAL A 186 -10.33 -5.56 22.63
N VAL A 187 -9.64 -5.68 23.77
CA VAL A 187 -8.31 -6.29 23.87
C VAL A 187 -8.54 -7.74 24.31
N SER A 188 -8.34 -8.70 23.40
CA SER A 188 -8.45 -10.14 23.68
C SER A 188 -7.11 -10.79 23.96
#